data_AF-A0A927FTI9-F1
#
_entry.id   AF-A0A927FTI9-F1
#
_cell.length_a   1.000
_cell.length_b   1.000
_cell.length_c   1.000
_cell.angle_alpha   90.00
_cell.angle_beta   90.00
_cell.angle_gamma   90.00
#
_symmetry.space_group_name_H-M   'P 1'
#
loop_
_entity.id
_entity.type
_entity.pdbx_description
1 polymer ?
#
loop_
_entity_poly.entity_id
_entity_poly.type
_entity_poly.pdbx_seq_one_letter_code
_entity_poly.pdbx_strand_id
1 'polypeptide(L)'
;MRLIDLNADAGKRHGLFDTLHGHASGAELSDYLNRAAEASLGEVEQAFVAALAEDADRSRALLATYRERFIADHLPDDADGITRRVFSNLGLLAAACEVASRFGVLPWSEGSGMAGVAVCAWDWHKARVQHRPVSPVEVARFWLELNIGMLTPWEAGERPGTVLGYIRARPHVAYLLPEGWRALCGQIPALCMKGELIRIGMLRHAPARPPGGKLQKFYIIDLDPR
;
A
#
# COMPACT_ATOMS: atom_id res chain seq x y z
N MET A 1 6.96 -6.25 5.54
CA MET A 1 6.55 -4.87 5.83
C MET A 1 6.99 -4.58 7.25
N ARG A 2 7.80 -3.54 7.47
CA ARG A 2 8.31 -3.15 8.79
C ARG A 2 7.90 -1.73 9.19
N LEU A 3 7.21 -1.01 8.31
CA LEU A 3 6.67 0.33 8.52
C LEU A 3 5.24 0.33 7.98
N ILE A 4 4.30 0.89 8.75
CA ILE A 4 2.91 1.11 8.35
C ILE A 4 2.73 2.62 8.32
N ASP A 5 2.47 3.18 7.15
CA ASP A 5 2.32 4.63 6.96
C ASP A 5 0.84 5.01 7.02
N LEU A 6 0.47 5.89 7.94
CA LEU A 6 -0.92 6.32 8.14
C LEU A 6 -1.06 7.76 7.65
N ASN A 7 -2.13 8.03 6.90
CA ASN A 7 -2.45 9.39 6.49
C ASN A 7 -2.72 10.25 7.74
N ALA A 8 -2.05 11.39 7.82
CA ALA A 8 -2.15 12.32 8.95
C ALA A 8 -3.36 13.27 8.85
N ASP A 9 -4.23 13.11 7.86
CA ASP A 9 -5.49 13.86 7.73
C ASP A 9 -6.66 12.93 8.02
N ALA A 10 -7.37 13.19 9.12
CA ALA A 10 -8.57 12.47 9.50
C ALA A 10 -9.79 12.79 8.60
N GLY A 11 -9.65 13.69 7.62
CA GLY A 11 -10.71 14.10 6.70
C GLY A 11 -11.78 14.99 7.36
N LYS A 12 -11.55 15.42 8.61
CA LYS A 12 -12.49 16.20 9.42
C LYS A 12 -12.10 17.67 9.58
N ARG A 13 -11.14 18.16 8.77
CA ARG A 13 -10.64 19.55 8.79
C ARG A 13 -9.96 19.96 10.11
N HIS A 14 -9.55 18.98 10.90
CA HIS A 14 -8.84 19.15 12.18
C HIS A 14 -7.40 18.61 12.12
N GLY A 15 -6.89 18.30 10.91
CA GLY A 15 -5.61 17.63 10.73
C GLY A 15 -5.68 16.18 11.20
N LEU A 16 -4.77 15.77 12.08
CA LEU A 16 -4.67 14.40 12.62
C LEU A 16 -5.88 13.99 13.48
N PHE A 17 -6.60 14.96 14.05
CA PHE A 17 -7.60 14.67 15.06
C PHE A 17 -8.99 14.45 14.46
N ASP A 18 -9.68 13.45 15.00
CA ASP A 18 -11.09 13.22 14.69
C ASP A 18 -12.01 14.21 15.44
N THR A 19 -11.68 14.47 16.71
CA THR A 19 -12.45 15.32 17.64
C THR A 19 -11.48 16.21 18.43
N LEU A 20 -11.83 17.48 18.63
CA LEU A 20 -10.95 18.46 19.29
C LEU A 20 -11.05 18.46 20.83
N HIS A 21 -11.96 17.67 21.42
CA HIS A 21 -12.13 17.51 22.87
C HIS A 21 -12.23 18.84 23.65
N GLY A 22 -12.85 19.86 23.06
CA GLY A 22 -13.04 21.18 23.68
C GLY A 22 -11.98 22.23 23.35
N HIS A 23 -10.94 21.89 22.58
CA HIS A 23 -9.95 22.85 22.07
C HIS A 23 -10.46 23.59 20.82
N ALA A 24 -9.95 24.81 20.57
CA ALA A 24 -10.45 25.63 19.46
C ALA A 24 -9.89 25.20 18.08
N SER A 25 -8.76 24.49 18.05
CA SER A 25 -8.16 23.98 16.81
C SER A 25 -7.30 22.74 17.06
N GLY A 26 -6.97 22.02 15.98
CA GLY A 26 -6.01 20.91 16.04
C GLY A 26 -4.61 21.36 16.50
N ALA A 27 -4.20 22.59 16.19
CA ALA A 27 -2.93 23.13 16.67
C ALA A 27 -2.93 23.29 18.20
N GLU A 28 -3.99 23.84 18.77
CA GLU A 28 -4.11 23.98 20.22
C GLU A 28 -4.16 22.63 20.96
N LEU A 29 -4.86 21.64 20.38
CA LEU A 29 -4.87 20.29 20.94
C LEU A 29 -3.46 19.64 20.86
N SER A 30 -2.75 19.79 19.75
CA SER A 30 -1.35 19.33 19.64
C SER A 30 -0.45 19.96 20.69
N ASP A 31 -0.53 21.29 20.88
CA ASP A 31 0.29 22.01 21.87
C ASP A 31 -0.07 21.60 23.31
N TYR A 32 -1.35 21.32 23.57
CA TYR A 32 -1.78 20.77 24.84
C TYR A 32 -1.20 19.36 25.08
N LEU A 33 -1.32 18.46 24.11
CA LEU A 33 -0.82 17.08 24.23
C LEU A 33 0.70 17.04 24.40
N ASN A 34 1.45 17.89 23.69
CA ASN A 34 2.90 17.99 23.85
C ASN A 34 3.29 18.39 25.28
N ARG A 35 2.66 19.43 25.85
CA ARG A 35 2.91 19.87 27.23
C ARG A 35 2.49 18.82 28.26
N ALA A 36 1.37 18.14 28.04
CA ALA A 36 0.91 17.08 28.92
C ALA A 36 1.88 15.88 28.90
N ALA A 37 2.39 15.52 27.73
CA ALA A 37 3.38 14.47 27.58
C ALA A 37 4.70 14.82 28.28
N GLU A 38 5.18 16.06 28.20
CA GLU A 38 6.38 16.50 28.93
C GLU A 38 6.28 16.32 30.45
N ALA A 39 5.07 16.45 31.01
CA ALA A 39 4.82 16.31 32.44
C ALA A 39 4.66 14.84 32.91
N SER A 40 4.29 13.92 32.02
CA SER A 40 3.93 12.55 32.38
C SER A 40 4.34 11.56 31.29
N LEU A 41 5.61 11.10 31.36
CA LEU A 41 6.18 10.07 30.49
C LEU A 41 6.43 8.77 31.25
N GLY A 42 6.02 7.64 30.67
CA GLY A 42 6.42 6.29 31.12
C GLY A 42 5.51 5.61 32.15
N GLU A 43 4.60 6.33 32.81
CA GLU A 43 3.71 5.75 33.84
C GLU A 43 2.79 4.67 33.27
N VAL A 44 2.18 4.93 32.11
CA VAL A 44 1.25 4.00 31.44
C VAL A 44 1.95 2.72 31.01
N GLU A 45 3.19 2.82 30.50
CA GLU A 45 3.97 1.65 30.06
C GLU A 45 4.29 0.74 31.25
N GLN A 46 4.81 1.31 32.34
CA GLN A 46 5.17 0.54 33.52
C GLN A 46 3.95 -0.13 34.15
N ALA A 47 2.84 0.60 34.26
CA ALA A 47 1.58 0.05 34.75
C ALA A 47 1.07 -1.09 33.86
N PHE A 48 1.16 -0.95 32.53
CA PHE A 48 0.73 -1.99 31.61
C PHE A 48 1.59 -3.24 31.71
N VAL A 49 2.93 -3.11 31.74
CA VAL A 49 3.84 -4.25 31.88
C VAL A 49 3.63 -4.96 33.21
N ALA A 50 3.46 -4.21 34.31
CA ALA A 50 3.16 -4.79 35.62
C ALA A 50 1.86 -5.59 35.59
N ALA A 51 0.77 -5.02 35.04
CA ALA A 51 -0.53 -5.70 34.95
C ALA A 51 -0.47 -6.96 34.06
N LEU A 52 0.28 -6.93 32.96
CA LEU A 52 0.49 -8.12 32.12
C LEU A 52 1.26 -9.23 32.85
N ALA A 53 2.19 -8.85 33.74
CA ALA A 53 3.06 -9.78 34.46
C ALA A 53 2.36 -10.47 35.64
N GLU A 54 1.27 -9.91 36.17
CA GLU A 54 0.49 -10.53 37.26
C GLU A 54 -0.02 -11.93 36.89
N ASP A 55 -0.45 -12.11 35.64
CA ASP A 55 -0.84 -13.39 35.06
C ASP A 55 -0.52 -13.39 33.56
N ALA A 56 0.71 -13.77 33.24
CA ALA A 56 1.24 -13.72 31.88
C ALA A 56 0.49 -14.66 30.92
N ASP A 57 0.01 -15.81 31.40
CA ASP A 57 -0.70 -16.79 30.57
C ASP A 57 -2.11 -16.29 30.25
N ARG A 58 -2.83 -15.76 31.24
CA ARG A 58 -4.12 -15.11 31.00
C ARG A 58 -3.99 -13.90 30.08
N SER A 59 -2.96 -13.07 30.30
CA SER A 59 -2.70 -11.89 29.48
C SER A 59 -2.42 -12.27 28.03
N ARG A 60 -1.61 -13.32 27.81
CA ARG A 60 -1.36 -13.86 26.47
C ARG A 60 -2.63 -14.37 25.81
N ALA A 61 -3.47 -15.09 26.54
CA ALA A 61 -4.74 -15.60 26.04
C ALA A 61 -5.68 -14.45 25.64
N LEU A 62 -5.83 -13.42 26.48
CA LEU A 62 -6.65 -12.24 26.19
C LEU A 62 -6.15 -11.50 24.94
N LEU A 63 -4.84 -11.24 24.85
CA LEU A 63 -4.24 -10.60 23.69
C LEU A 63 -4.49 -11.40 22.40
N ALA A 64 -4.37 -12.73 22.46
CA ALA A 64 -4.66 -13.60 21.32
C ALA A 64 -6.13 -13.52 20.91
N THR A 65 -7.07 -13.62 21.88
CA THR A 65 -8.51 -13.53 21.63
C THR A 65 -8.91 -12.19 21.00
N TYR A 66 -8.46 -11.06 21.55
CA TYR A 66 -8.80 -9.75 20.98
C TYR A 66 -8.16 -9.54 19.60
N ARG A 67 -6.94 -10.03 19.38
CA ARG A 67 -6.28 -9.95 18.08
C ARG A 67 -7.01 -10.79 17.03
N GLU A 68 -7.41 -12.00 17.37
CA GLU A 68 -8.19 -12.87 16.49
C GLU A 68 -9.55 -12.25 16.15
N ARG A 69 -10.22 -11.66 17.14
CA ARG A 69 -11.46 -10.90 16.93
C ARG A 69 -11.26 -9.73 15.97
N PHE A 70 -10.22 -8.91 16.17
CA PHE A 70 -9.92 -7.80 15.24
C PHE A 70 -9.71 -8.29 13.81
N ILE A 71 -8.96 -9.38 13.63
CA ILE A 71 -8.69 -9.96 12.32
C ILE A 71 -9.98 -10.49 11.69
N ALA A 72 -10.80 -11.21 12.46
CA ALA A 72 -12.08 -11.74 11.99
C ALA A 72 -13.06 -10.63 11.57
N ASP A 73 -13.10 -9.53 12.33
CA ASP A 73 -14.06 -8.44 12.13
C ASP A 73 -13.63 -7.46 11.02
N HIS A 74 -12.33 -7.34 10.73
CA HIS A 74 -11.81 -6.27 9.88
C HIS A 74 -10.92 -6.67 8.71
N LEU A 75 -10.36 -7.88 8.67
CA LEU A 75 -9.50 -8.29 7.56
C LEU A 75 -10.33 -8.43 6.26
N PRO A 76 -9.94 -7.78 5.15
CA PRO A 76 -10.61 -7.98 3.86
C PRO A 76 -10.52 -9.44 3.37
N ASP A 77 -11.58 -9.96 2.77
CA ASP A 77 -11.64 -11.35 2.28
C ASP A 77 -10.54 -11.66 1.25
N ASP A 78 -10.24 -10.70 0.38
CA ASP A 78 -9.24 -10.79 -0.69
C ASP A 78 -7.84 -10.32 -0.25
N ALA A 79 -7.59 -10.21 1.05
CA ALA A 79 -6.33 -9.69 1.59
C ALA A 79 -5.10 -10.47 1.11
N ASP A 80 -4.20 -9.76 0.44
CA ASP A 80 -2.86 -10.24 0.09
C ASP A 80 -1.98 -10.44 1.33
N GLY A 81 -0.82 -11.08 1.17
CA GLY A 81 0.08 -11.36 2.29
C GLY A 81 0.60 -10.11 3.02
N ILE A 82 0.59 -8.94 2.38
CA ILE A 82 0.98 -7.68 3.02
C ILE A 82 -0.17 -7.16 3.87
N THR A 83 -1.38 -7.13 3.34
CA THR A 83 -2.61 -6.73 4.01
C THR A 83 -2.84 -7.60 5.25
N ARG A 84 -2.71 -8.92 5.13
CA ARG A 84 -2.79 -9.83 6.28
C ARG A 84 -1.79 -9.49 7.37
N ARG A 85 -0.53 -9.19 7.01
CA ARG A 85 0.50 -8.81 8.00
C ARG A 85 0.19 -7.48 8.68
N VAL A 86 -0.28 -6.48 7.95
CA VAL A 86 -0.61 -5.17 8.51
C VAL A 86 -1.80 -5.25 9.44
N PHE A 87 -2.91 -5.86 9.01
CA PHE A 87 -4.09 -6.08 9.87
C PHE A 87 -3.75 -6.95 11.08
N SER A 88 -2.83 -7.89 10.95
CA SER A 88 -2.38 -8.72 12.08
C SER A 88 -1.55 -7.95 13.12
N ASN A 89 -0.73 -7.00 12.68
CA ASN A 89 0.03 -6.11 13.56
C ASN A 89 -0.87 -5.08 14.23
N LEU A 90 -1.78 -4.47 13.46
CA LEU A 90 -2.78 -3.54 14.01
C LEU A 90 -3.74 -4.27 14.95
N GLY A 91 -4.11 -5.53 14.67
CA GLY A 91 -4.90 -6.34 15.59
C GLY A 91 -4.20 -6.61 16.92
N LEU A 92 -2.87 -6.70 16.94
CA LEU A 92 -2.12 -6.76 18.20
C LEU A 92 -2.18 -5.44 18.97
N LEU A 93 -2.08 -4.30 18.28
CA LEU A 93 -2.24 -2.98 18.89
C LEU A 93 -3.65 -2.81 19.47
N ALA A 94 -4.69 -3.16 18.71
CA ALA A 94 -6.07 -3.13 19.15
C ALA A 94 -6.28 -4.01 20.39
N ALA A 95 -5.73 -5.23 20.38
CA ALA A 95 -5.77 -6.12 21.54
C ALA A 95 -5.09 -5.53 22.78
N ALA A 96 -3.94 -4.87 22.61
CA ALA A 96 -3.25 -4.20 23.71
C ALA A 96 -4.10 -3.07 24.30
N CYS A 97 -4.78 -2.27 23.46
CA CYS A 97 -5.69 -1.23 23.93
C CYS A 97 -6.85 -1.79 24.75
N GLU A 98 -7.47 -2.89 24.31
CA GLU A 98 -8.57 -3.53 25.03
C GLU A 98 -8.10 -4.14 26.36
N VAL A 99 -6.96 -4.83 26.38
CA VAL A 99 -6.40 -5.41 27.60
C VAL A 99 -5.99 -4.31 28.59
N ALA A 100 -5.34 -3.23 28.13
CA ALA A 100 -4.97 -2.11 28.98
C ALA A 100 -6.20 -1.41 29.60
N SER A 101 -7.27 -1.23 28.81
CA SER A 101 -8.54 -0.67 29.32
C SER A 101 -9.19 -1.60 30.34
N ARG A 102 -9.20 -2.92 30.06
CA ARG A 102 -9.76 -3.93 30.96
C ARG A 102 -9.00 -4.05 32.28
N PHE A 103 -7.69 -3.82 32.27
CA PHE A 103 -6.85 -3.80 33.47
C PHE A 103 -6.90 -2.45 34.20
N GLY A 104 -7.67 -1.48 33.71
CA GLY A 104 -7.80 -0.15 34.31
C GLY A 104 -6.58 0.74 34.10
N VAL A 105 -5.66 0.37 33.21
CA VAL A 105 -4.47 1.16 32.87
C VAL A 105 -4.85 2.35 31.99
N LEU A 106 -5.79 2.15 31.06
CA LEU A 106 -6.33 3.20 30.21
C LEU A 106 -7.77 3.51 30.64
N PRO A 107 -8.17 4.80 30.68
CA PRO A 107 -9.52 5.21 31.05
C PRO A 107 -10.51 5.11 29.88
N TRP A 108 -10.31 4.17 28.96
CA TRP A 108 -11.13 4.01 27.77
C TRP A 108 -12.27 3.04 28.00
N SER A 109 -13.43 3.31 27.38
CA SER A 109 -14.53 2.36 27.36
C SER A 109 -14.18 1.16 26.47
N GLU A 110 -14.76 0.01 26.80
CA GLU A 110 -14.63 -1.23 26.02
C GLU A 110 -14.93 -0.99 24.54
N GLY A 111 -14.06 -1.49 23.65
CA GLY A 111 -14.19 -1.38 22.21
C GLY A 111 -13.67 -0.08 21.60
N SER A 112 -13.34 0.95 22.40
CA SER A 112 -12.81 2.22 21.88
C SER A 112 -11.46 2.04 21.18
N GLY A 113 -10.57 1.25 21.78
CA GLY A 113 -9.26 0.95 21.20
C GLY A 113 -9.40 0.17 19.90
N MET A 114 -10.27 -0.85 19.91
CA MET A 114 -10.60 -1.65 18.72
C MET A 114 -11.09 -0.77 17.56
N ALA A 115 -12.07 0.10 17.83
CA ALA A 115 -12.66 0.98 16.83
C ALA A 115 -11.64 1.98 16.25
N GLY A 116 -10.82 2.62 17.11
CA GLY A 116 -9.80 3.57 16.66
C GLY A 116 -8.74 2.91 15.77
N VAL A 117 -8.25 1.72 16.16
CA VAL A 117 -7.27 0.98 15.35
C VAL A 117 -7.89 0.47 14.05
N ALA A 118 -9.17 0.12 14.04
CA ALA A 118 -9.87 -0.28 12.82
C ALA A 118 -9.95 0.85 11.79
N VAL A 119 -10.20 2.10 12.24
CA VAL A 119 -10.16 3.28 11.35
C VAL A 119 -8.79 3.39 10.69
N CYS A 120 -7.71 3.35 11.47
CA CYS A 120 -6.34 3.40 10.94
C CYS A 120 -6.04 2.27 9.95
N ALA A 121 -6.49 1.04 10.24
CA ALA A 121 -6.30 -0.11 9.36
C ALA A 121 -7.00 0.07 8.00
N TRP A 122 -8.25 0.56 8.03
CA TRP A 122 -9.01 0.80 6.82
C TRP A 122 -8.52 2.00 6.02
N ASP A 123 -8.04 3.05 6.67
CA ASP A 123 -7.46 4.20 5.97
C ASP A 123 -6.14 3.84 5.31
N TRP A 124 -5.28 3.07 5.99
CA TRP A 124 -4.10 2.47 5.36
C TRP A 124 -4.48 1.60 4.16
N HIS A 125 -5.50 0.75 4.31
CA HIS A 125 -5.93 -0.15 3.24
C HIS A 125 -6.47 0.63 2.03
N LYS A 126 -7.32 1.64 2.25
CA LYS A 126 -7.85 2.51 1.19
C LYS A 126 -6.73 3.23 0.45
N ALA A 127 -5.79 3.83 1.17
CA ALA A 127 -4.65 4.52 0.55
C ALA A 127 -3.87 3.55 -0.34
N ARG A 128 -3.61 2.33 0.14
CA ARG A 128 -2.90 1.29 -0.65
C ARG A 128 -3.69 0.83 -1.87
N VAL A 129 -5.02 0.67 -1.77
CA VAL A 129 -5.86 0.25 -2.89
C VAL A 129 -5.98 1.37 -3.94
N GLN A 130 -6.12 2.64 -3.51
CA GLN A 130 -6.15 3.79 -4.42
C GLN A 130 -4.85 3.95 -5.23
N HIS A 131 -3.71 3.56 -4.65
CA HIS A 131 -2.42 3.58 -5.35
C HIS A 131 -2.12 2.29 -6.12
N ARG A 132 -3.01 1.29 -6.10
CA ARG A 132 -2.88 0.11 -6.95
C ARG A 132 -3.44 0.49 -8.33
N PRO A 133 -2.71 0.28 -9.43
CA PRO A 133 -3.28 0.47 -10.76
C PRO A 133 -4.52 -0.43 -10.92
N VAL A 134 -5.69 0.18 -11.14
CA VAL A 134 -7.01 -0.50 -11.18
C VAL A 134 -7.47 -0.78 -12.61
N SER A 135 -6.76 -0.25 -13.61
CA SER A 135 -7.00 -0.50 -15.02
C SER A 135 -5.77 -1.10 -15.73
N PRO A 136 -5.96 -1.82 -16.86
CA PRO A 136 -4.83 -2.29 -17.67
C PRO A 136 -3.90 -1.17 -18.14
N VAL A 137 -4.44 0.02 -18.41
CA VAL A 137 -3.67 1.19 -18.84
C VAL A 137 -2.71 1.66 -17.73
N GLU A 138 -3.21 1.79 -16.50
CA GLU A 138 -2.37 2.21 -15.36
C GLU A 138 -1.33 1.15 -15.02
N VAL A 139 -1.66 -0.15 -15.11
CA VAL A 139 -0.68 -1.23 -14.94
C VAL A 139 0.43 -1.12 -15.98
N ALA A 140 0.07 -0.89 -17.25
CA ALA A 140 1.05 -0.73 -18.32
C ALA A 140 1.96 0.49 -18.09
N ARG A 141 1.38 1.65 -17.73
CA ARG A 141 2.14 2.87 -17.43
C ARG A 141 3.08 2.69 -16.25
N PHE A 142 2.56 2.19 -15.13
CA PHE A 142 3.34 1.94 -13.92
C PHE A 142 4.49 0.95 -14.16
N TRP A 143 4.22 -0.13 -14.90
CA TRP A 143 5.28 -1.08 -15.26
C TRP A 143 6.34 -0.43 -16.13
N LEU A 144 5.96 0.37 -17.13
CA LEU A 144 6.89 1.07 -18.00
C LEU A 144 7.74 2.07 -17.21
N GLU A 145 7.15 2.89 -16.34
CA GLU A 145 7.89 3.84 -15.48
C GLU A 145 8.99 3.16 -14.67
N LEU A 146 8.72 1.97 -14.12
CA LEU A 146 9.70 1.24 -13.32
C LEU A 146 10.73 0.44 -14.13
N ASN A 147 10.40 0.05 -15.36
CA ASN A 147 11.20 -0.92 -16.13
C ASN A 147 11.79 -0.38 -17.44
N ILE A 148 11.46 0.86 -17.84
CA ILE A 148 11.94 1.45 -19.10
C ILE A 148 13.47 1.50 -19.18
N GLY A 149 14.16 1.70 -18.06
CA GLY A 149 15.62 1.69 -17.99
C GLY A 149 16.27 0.33 -18.25
N MET A 150 15.49 -0.75 -18.21
CA MET A 150 15.94 -2.12 -18.52
C MET A 150 15.73 -2.49 -19.99
N LEU A 151 15.06 -1.64 -20.77
CA LEU A 151 14.91 -1.85 -22.21
C LEU A 151 16.21 -1.47 -22.93
N THR A 152 16.51 -2.20 -24.01
CA THR A 152 17.72 -1.91 -24.79
C THR A 152 17.47 -0.72 -25.71
N PRO A 153 18.38 0.27 -25.81
CA PRO A 153 18.23 1.33 -26.81
C PRO A 153 18.04 0.73 -28.22
N TRP A 154 17.06 1.23 -28.97
CA TRP A 154 16.73 0.75 -30.32
C TRP A 154 17.94 0.80 -31.26
N GLU A 155 18.82 1.77 -31.05
CA GLU A 155 20.03 2.04 -31.81
C GLU A 155 21.17 1.04 -31.51
N ALA A 156 21.07 0.25 -30.43
CA ALA A 156 22.12 -0.69 -30.02
C ALA A 156 22.26 -1.91 -30.97
N GLY A 157 21.34 -2.09 -31.91
CA GLY A 157 21.47 -3.06 -33.00
C GLY A 157 20.67 -4.35 -32.81
N GLU A 158 21.12 -5.44 -33.45
CA GLU A 158 20.32 -6.65 -33.71
C GLU A 158 19.88 -7.42 -32.47
N ARG A 159 20.66 -7.41 -31.39
CA ARG A 159 20.40 -8.21 -30.18
C ARG A 159 20.13 -7.29 -29.00
N PRO A 160 18.94 -7.39 -28.37
CA PRO A 160 18.69 -6.61 -27.18
C PRO A 160 19.56 -7.17 -26.04
N GLY A 161 20.10 -6.29 -25.21
CA GLY A 161 20.81 -6.68 -23.99
C GLY A 161 19.89 -7.31 -22.94
N THR A 162 18.56 -7.21 -23.12
CA THR A 162 17.55 -7.82 -22.25
C THR A 162 16.47 -8.53 -23.05
N VAL A 163 15.81 -9.52 -22.43
CA VAL A 163 14.67 -10.23 -23.04
C VAL A 163 13.40 -9.37 -23.14
N LEU A 164 13.38 -8.19 -22.53
CA LEU A 164 12.18 -7.36 -22.44
C LEU A 164 11.88 -6.65 -23.78
N GLY A 165 12.93 -6.22 -24.50
CA GLY A 165 12.81 -5.56 -25.79
C GLY A 165 13.60 -4.27 -25.85
N TYR A 166 13.09 -3.32 -26.63
CA TYR A 166 13.80 -2.08 -26.96
C TYR A 166 13.04 -0.83 -26.55
N ILE A 167 13.76 0.29 -26.40
CA ILE A 167 13.23 1.63 -26.23
C ILE A 167 13.83 2.56 -27.28
N ARG A 168 13.00 3.40 -27.90
CA ARG A 168 13.43 4.44 -28.82
C ARG A 168 13.06 5.79 -28.22
N ALA A 169 14.00 6.73 -28.20
CA ALA A 169 13.75 8.06 -27.65
C ALA A 169 12.92 8.95 -28.59
N ARG A 170 13.08 8.79 -29.91
CA ARG A 170 12.37 9.57 -30.93
C ARG A 170 11.96 8.72 -32.14
N PRO A 171 10.66 8.45 -32.35
CA PRO A 171 9.55 8.74 -31.42
C PRO A 171 9.71 7.97 -30.10
N HIS A 172 9.12 8.46 -29.01
CA HIS A 172 9.26 7.89 -27.67
C HIS A 172 8.39 6.62 -27.53
N VAL A 173 8.98 5.47 -27.86
CA VAL A 173 8.22 4.23 -28.11
C VAL A 173 8.97 3.03 -27.56
N ALA A 174 8.28 2.20 -26.78
CA ALA A 174 8.77 0.91 -26.34
C ALA A 174 8.37 -0.20 -27.32
N TYR A 175 9.32 -1.07 -27.67
CA TYR A 175 9.13 -2.22 -28.54
C TYR A 175 9.33 -3.49 -27.73
N LEU A 176 8.25 -4.00 -27.13
CA LEU A 176 8.32 -5.16 -26.26
C LEU A 176 8.32 -6.47 -27.06
N LEU A 177 9.22 -7.37 -26.66
CA LEU A 177 9.23 -8.77 -27.07
C LEU A 177 8.15 -9.56 -26.33
N PRO A 178 7.85 -10.81 -26.71
CA PRO A 178 6.86 -11.64 -26.02
C PRO A 178 7.10 -11.74 -24.49
N GLU A 179 8.36 -11.82 -24.07
CA GLU A 179 8.76 -11.86 -22.66
C GLU A 179 8.49 -10.52 -21.96
N GLY A 180 8.86 -9.40 -22.57
CA GLY A 180 8.56 -8.06 -22.04
C GLY A 180 7.06 -7.78 -21.98
N TRP A 181 6.30 -8.22 -22.99
CA TRP A 181 4.86 -8.12 -22.99
C TRP A 181 4.23 -8.94 -21.87
N ARG A 182 4.70 -10.17 -21.66
CA ARG A 182 4.24 -11.03 -20.56
C ARG A 182 4.54 -10.41 -19.20
N ALA A 183 5.74 -9.82 -19.05
CA ALA A 183 6.14 -9.12 -17.83
C ALA A 183 5.26 -7.89 -17.58
N LEU A 184 4.96 -7.10 -18.61
CA LEU A 184 4.06 -5.95 -18.53
C LEU A 184 2.63 -6.36 -18.16
N CYS A 185 2.11 -7.44 -18.73
CA CYS A 185 0.76 -7.92 -18.41
C CYS A 185 0.62 -8.31 -16.93
N GLY A 186 1.68 -8.88 -16.34
CA GLY A 186 1.65 -9.36 -14.96
C GLY A 186 0.49 -10.34 -14.74
N GLN A 187 -0.44 -9.97 -13.85
CA GLN A 187 -1.65 -10.77 -13.56
C GLN A 187 -2.85 -10.45 -14.46
N ILE A 188 -2.77 -9.39 -15.28
CA ILE A 188 -3.85 -9.03 -16.19
C ILE A 188 -3.84 -9.98 -17.40
N PRO A 189 -4.97 -10.61 -17.76
CA PRO A 189 -5.05 -11.42 -18.96
C PRO A 189 -4.60 -10.64 -20.20
N ALA A 190 -3.65 -11.20 -20.96
CA ALA A 190 -3.01 -10.50 -22.08
C ALA A 190 -4.00 -9.97 -23.13
N LEU A 191 -5.14 -10.65 -23.31
CA LEU A 191 -6.20 -10.19 -24.23
C LEU A 191 -6.90 -8.92 -23.72
N CYS A 192 -7.16 -8.83 -22.42
CA CYS A 192 -7.74 -7.65 -21.79
C CYS A 192 -6.78 -6.46 -21.86
N MET A 193 -5.51 -6.67 -21.49
CA MET A 193 -4.45 -5.67 -21.60
C MET A 193 -4.32 -5.16 -23.04
N LYS A 194 -4.24 -6.08 -24.01
CA LYS A 194 -4.14 -5.73 -25.43
C LYS A 194 -5.35 -4.95 -25.92
N GLY A 195 -6.55 -5.37 -25.56
CA GLY A 195 -7.80 -4.73 -25.99
C GLY A 195 -7.88 -3.28 -25.54
N GLU A 196 -7.61 -3.02 -24.26
CA GLU A 196 -7.66 -1.67 -23.70
C GLU A 196 -6.56 -0.76 -24.26
N LEU A 197 -5.31 -1.24 -24.34
CA LEU A 197 -4.23 -0.41 -24.87
C LEU A 197 -4.41 -0.08 -26.37
N ILE A 198 -4.99 -0.99 -27.15
CA ILE A 198 -5.36 -0.70 -28.56
C ILE A 198 -6.50 0.33 -28.60
N ARG A 199 -7.53 0.16 -27.76
CA ARG A 199 -8.70 1.05 -27.71
C ARG A 199 -8.32 2.51 -27.47
N ILE A 200 -7.33 2.75 -26.62
CA ILE A 200 -6.84 4.11 -26.31
C ILE A 200 -5.70 4.58 -27.23
N GLY A 201 -5.36 3.81 -28.27
CA GLY A 201 -4.30 4.18 -29.23
C GLY A 201 -2.87 4.04 -28.72
N MET A 202 -2.66 3.49 -27.52
CA MET A 202 -1.36 3.34 -26.89
C MET A 202 -0.55 2.14 -27.42
N LEU A 203 -1.22 1.08 -27.90
CA LEU A 203 -0.57 -0.13 -28.39
C LEU A 203 -0.83 -0.40 -29.87
N ARG A 204 0.25 -0.75 -30.58
CA ARG A 204 0.19 -1.37 -31.90
C ARG A 204 0.99 -2.68 -31.91
N HIS A 205 0.35 -3.78 -32.28
CA HIS A 205 1.05 -5.06 -32.49
C HIS A 205 1.40 -5.23 -33.97
N ALA A 206 2.62 -4.88 -34.34
CA ALA A 206 3.04 -4.76 -35.73
C ALA A 206 4.50 -5.22 -35.94
N PRO A 207 4.88 -5.59 -37.18
CA PRO A 207 6.27 -5.87 -37.50
C PRO A 207 7.12 -4.60 -37.46
N ALA A 208 8.33 -4.72 -36.93
CA ALA A 208 9.38 -3.70 -37.00
C ALA A 208 10.75 -4.39 -37.17
N ARG A 209 11.75 -3.62 -37.63
CA ARG A 209 13.11 -4.12 -37.85
C ARG A 209 14.10 -3.24 -37.09
N PRO A 210 14.74 -3.74 -36.01
CA PRO A 210 15.82 -3.02 -35.36
C PRO A 210 17.03 -2.91 -36.30
N PRO A 211 17.91 -1.91 -36.14
CA PRO A 211 19.10 -1.73 -36.97
C PRO A 211 19.95 -3.01 -36.99
N GLY A 212 20.29 -3.49 -38.19
CA GLY A 212 21.05 -4.73 -38.37
C GLY A 212 20.30 -6.03 -38.03
N GLY A 213 19.06 -5.96 -37.53
CA GLY A 213 18.27 -7.13 -37.17
C GLY A 213 17.21 -7.54 -38.20
N LYS A 214 16.47 -8.60 -37.86
CA LYS A 214 15.42 -9.17 -38.70
C LYS A 214 14.07 -8.48 -38.49
N LEU A 215 13.21 -8.55 -39.51
CA LEU A 215 11.82 -8.10 -39.38
C LEU A 215 11.06 -9.08 -38.48
N GLN A 216 10.49 -8.58 -37.38
CA GLN A 216 9.70 -9.38 -36.44
C GLN A 216 8.59 -8.57 -35.80
N LYS A 217 7.59 -9.23 -35.22
CA LYS A 217 6.47 -8.56 -34.54
C LYS A 217 6.87 -8.10 -33.15
N PHE A 218 6.42 -6.90 -32.79
CA PHE A 218 6.58 -6.32 -31.46
C PHE A 218 5.24 -5.81 -30.93
N TYR A 219 5.12 -5.75 -29.61
CA TYR A 219 4.12 -4.93 -28.94
C TYR A 219 4.71 -3.52 -28.82
N ILE A 220 4.29 -2.65 -29.74
CA ILE A 220 4.80 -1.28 -29.88
C ILE A 220 3.92 -0.37 -29.04
N ILE A 221 4.46 0.16 -27.95
CA ILE A 221 3.74 1.02 -26.99
C ILE A 221 4.21 2.46 -27.17
N ASP A 222 3.30 3.34 -27.54
CA ASP A 222 3.53 4.78 -27.58
C ASP A 222 3.50 5.33 -26.15
N LEU A 223 4.60 5.99 -25.74
CA LEU A 223 4.75 6.52 -24.40
C LEU A 223 4.22 7.95 -24.28
N ASP A 224 4.07 8.64 -25.42
CA ASP A 224 3.52 9.99 -25.52
C ASP A 224 2.29 10.00 -26.49
N PRO A 225 1.23 9.21 -26.21
CA PRO A 225 0.06 9.19 -27.07
C PRO A 225 -0.64 10.56 -27.05
N ARG A 226 -0.99 11.06 -28.24
CA ARG A 226 -1.71 12.34 -28.43
C ARG A 226 -3.13 12.31 -27.91
#